data_AF-A0A3D0CSY1-F1
#
_entry.id   AF-A0A3D0CSY1-F1
#
_cell.length_a   1.000
_cell.length_b   1.000
_cell.length_c   1.000
_cell.angle_alpha   90.00
_cell.angle_beta   90.00
_cell.angle_gamma   90.00
#
_symmetry.space_group_name_H-M   'P 1'
#
loop_
_entity.id
_entity.type
_entity.pdbx_description
1 polymer ?
#
loop_
_entity_poly.entity_id
_entity_poly.type
_entity_poly.pdbx_seq_one_letter_code
_entity_poly.pdbx_strand_id
1 'polypeptide(L)'
;TGEGPSLIESVTYRWKGHSKSDRQAYRTRDELKRWQARDPIARLENYLKDHGWLDEPGAAEIEAQIRETIEAAVTFAEASPDPDPDEILEGVYA
;
A
#
# COMPACT_ATOMS: atom_id res chain seq x y z
N THR A 1 7.72 -27.83 12.22
CA THR A 1 6.89 -28.46 13.26
C THR A 1 5.46 -28.59 12.74
N GLY A 2 4.65 -29.48 13.33
CA GLY A 2 3.27 -29.77 12.91
C GLY A 2 2.23 -29.18 13.86
N GLU A 3 2.46 -27.95 14.33
CA GLU A 3 1.75 -27.33 15.46
C GLU A 3 0.32 -26.84 15.16
N GLY A 4 -0.18 -27.09 13.95
CA GLY A 4 -1.51 -26.66 13.54
C GLY A 4 -1.59 -25.16 13.22
N PRO A 5 -2.80 -24.64 12.99
CA PRO A 5 -3.00 -23.25 12.58
C PRO A 5 -2.86 -22.27 13.76
N SER A 6 -2.57 -21.02 13.42
CA SER A 6 -2.59 -19.88 14.33
C SER A 6 -3.49 -18.77 13.80
N LEU A 7 -4.09 -18.00 14.69
CA LEU A 7 -4.78 -16.77 14.36
C LEU A 7 -3.90 -15.58 14.77
N ILE A 8 -3.73 -14.62 13.86
CA ILE A 8 -3.00 -13.37 14.11
C ILE A 8 -3.94 -12.21 13.78
N GLU A 9 -4.14 -11.31 14.74
CA GLU A 9 -4.86 -10.05 14.53
C GLU A 9 -3.87 -8.89 14.39
N SER A 10 -3.93 -8.19 13.26
CA SER A 10 -3.17 -6.95 13.03
C SER A 10 -4.08 -5.74 13.11
N VAL A 11 -4.05 -5.05 14.24
CA VAL A 11 -4.85 -3.83 14.45
C VAL A 11 -4.23 -2.67 13.67
N THR A 12 -4.81 -2.37 12.51
CA THR A 12 -4.35 -1.32 11.58
C THR A 12 -5.47 -0.33 11.23
N TYR A 13 -5.18 0.65 10.38
CA TYR A 13 -6.14 1.69 10.01
C TYR A 13 -6.08 2.06 8.53
N ARG A 14 -7.23 2.07 7.87
CA ARG A 14 -7.37 2.50 6.47
C ARG A 14 -7.59 4.01 6.42
N TRP A 15 -6.64 4.76 5.86
CA TRP A 15 -6.74 6.22 5.82
C TRP A 15 -7.77 6.76 4.82
N LYS A 16 -8.04 6.01 3.75
CA LYS A 16 -9.11 6.33 2.78
C LYS A 16 -10.43 5.64 3.15
N GLY A 17 -11.50 5.96 2.42
CA GLY A 17 -12.79 5.29 2.56
C GLY A 17 -12.77 3.83 2.12
N HIS A 18 -13.90 3.15 2.28
CA HIS A 18 -14.10 1.77 1.91
C HIS A 18 -13.75 1.48 0.46
N SER A 19 -14.04 2.44 -0.41
CA SER A 19 -13.71 2.42 -1.82
C SER A 19 -13.45 3.85 -2.31
N LYS A 20 -13.17 4.00 -3.61
CA LYS A 20 -13.03 5.31 -4.26
C LYS A 20 -14.32 6.16 -4.16
N SER A 21 -15.50 5.54 -4.03
CA SER A 21 -16.79 6.24 -3.96
C SER A 21 -17.25 6.58 -2.54
N ASP A 22 -16.57 6.07 -1.51
CA ASP A 22 -16.96 6.25 -0.12
C ASP A 22 -16.56 7.63 0.45
N ARG A 23 -17.57 8.35 0.94
CA ARG A 23 -17.44 9.68 1.55
C ARG A 23 -16.99 9.68 3.01
N GLN A 24 -16.88 8.52 3.66
CA GLN A 24 -16.34 8.34 5.02
C GLN A 24 -17.16 9.01 6.13
N ALA A 25 -18.48 9.15 5.95
CA ALA A 25 -19.35 9.85 6.89
C ALA A 25 -19.50 9.16 8.27
N TYR A 26 -19.02 7.93 8.40
CA TYR A 26 -19.12 7.10 9.61
C TYR A 26 -17.96 7.28 10.59
N ARG A 27 -16.98 8.15 10.32
CA ARG A 27 -15.83 8.38 11.20
C ARG A 27 -15.48 9.85 11.33
N THR A 28 -14.79 10.17 12.41
CA THR A 28 -14.35 11.55 12.67
C THR A 28 -12.97 11.83 12.07
N ARG A 29 -12.71 13.10 11.78
CA ARG A 29 -11.36 13.54 11.36
C ARG A 29 -10.33 13.36 12.47
N ASP A 30 -10.74 13.48 13.73
CA ASP A 30 -9.83 13.33 14.87
C ASP A 30 -9.41 11.88 15.09
N GLU A 31 -10.33 10.93 14.89
CA GLU A 31 -9.98 9.51 14.85
C GLU A 31 -8.93 9.22 13.77
N LEU A 32 -9.15 9.70 12.53
CA LEU A 32 -8.19 9.54 11.44
C LEU A 32 -6.82 10.14 11.80
N LYS A 33 -6.77 11.36 12.34
CA LYS A 33 -5.52 12.00 12.76
C LYS A 33 -4.76 11.19 13.81
N ARG A 34 -5.48 10.64 14.82
CA ARG A 34 -4.86 9.79 15.85
C ARG A 34 -4.19 8.55 15.25
N TRP A 35 -4.76 7.99 14.18
CA TRP A 35 -4.19 6.84 13.49
C TRP A 35 -3.07 7.23 12.51
N GLN A 36 -3.15 8.37 11.85
CA GLN A 36 -2.06 8.89 11.01
C GLN A 36 -0.80 9.17 11.82
N ALA A 37 -0.93 9.62 13.07
CA ALA A 37 0.21 9.77 13.99
C ALA A 37 0.90 8.43 14.34
N ARG A 38 0.31 7.29 13.96
CA ARG A 38 0.86 5.94 14.16
C ARG A 38 1.36 5.30 12.87
N ASP A 39 1.58 6.10 11.82
CA ASP A 39 2.04 5.64 10.51
C ASP A 39 3.23 4.68 10.64
N PRO A 40 3.08 3.41 10.21
CA PRO A 40 4.17 2.44 10.29
C PRO A 40 5.37 2.82 9.42
N ILE A 41 5.18 3.55 8.30
CA ILE A 41 6.27 3.95 7.41
C ILE A 41 7.14 4.99 8.11
N ALA A 42 6.55 6.09 8.57
CA ALA A 42 7.28 7.12 9.30
C ALA A 42 7.94 6.57 10.58
N ARG A 43 7.29 5.64 11.28
CA ARG A 43 7.86 4.98 12.46
C ARG A 43 9.09 4.14 12.12
N LEU A 44 9.03 3.37 11.04
CA LEU A 44 10.17 2.56 10.59
C LEU A 44 11.31 3.46 10.10
N GLU A 45 11.01 4.48 9.32
CA GLU A 45 12.01 5.43 8.82
C GLU A 45 12.79 6.09 9.96
N ASN A 46 12.09 6.61 10.97
CA ASN A 46 12.72 7.19 12.17
C ASN A 46 13.56 6.14 12.92
N TYR A 47 13.04 4.92 13.07
CA TYR A 47 13.78 3.83 13.71
C TYR A 47 15.10 3.54 12.96
N LEU A 48 15.08 3.48 11.63
CA LEU A 48 16.29 3.25 10.83
C LEU A 48 17.28 4.42 10.92
N LYS A 49 16.78 5.67 10.94
CA LYS A 49 17.58 6.89 11.12
C LYS A 49 18.26 6.93 12.49
N ASP A 50 17.53 6.62 13.56
CA ASP A 50 18.05 6.57 14.93
C ASP A 50 19.17 5.52 15.09
N HIS A 51 19.16 4.47 14.29
CA HIS A 51 20.19 3.42 14.28
C HIS A 51 21.33 3.69 13.28
N GLY A 52 21.28 4.79 12.53
CA GLY A 52 22.27 5.14 11.51
C GLY A 52 22.25 4.20 10.29
N TRP A 53 21.16 3.48 10.07
CA TRP A 53 21.00 2.56 8.93
C TRP A 53 20.36 3.24 7.72
N LEU A 54 19.80 4.43 7.93
CA LEU A 54 19.20 5.26 6.90
C LEU A 54 19.51 6.73 7.20
N ASP A 55 19.86 7.50 6.18
CA ASP A 55 20.00 8.95 6.27
C ASP A 55 18.99 9.65 5.36
N GLU A 56 18.92 10.99 5.42
CA GLU A 56 17.98 11.75 4.60
C GLU A 56 18.23 11.58 3.08
N PRO A 57 19.49 11.64 2.58
CA PRO A 57 19.75 11.35 1.17
C PRO A 57 19.29 9.95 0.75
N GLY A 58 19.57 8.92 1.54
CA GLY A 58 19.15 7.56 1.24
C GLY A 58 17.63 7.37 1.25
N ALA A 59 16.92 8.01 2.20
CA ALA A 59 15.46 7.99 2.22
C ALA A 59 14.86 8.66 0.97
N ALA A 60 15.41 9.81 0.57
CA ALA A 60 14.99 10.53 -0.63
C ALA A 60 15.27 9.74 -1.91
N GLU A 61 16.40 9.03 -1.98
CA GLU A 61 16.75 8.16 -3.10
C GLU A 61 15.75 7.00 -3.24
N ILE A 62 15.39 6.34 -2.14
CA ILE A 62 14.38 5.28 -2.12
C ILE A 62 13.03 5.82 -2.63
N GLU A 63 12.60 6.99 -2.16
CA GLU A 63 11.33 7.59 -2.60
C GLU A 63 11.35 7.89 -4.11
N ALA A 64 12.47 8.40 -4.63
CA ALA A 64 12.63 8.68 -6.06
C ALA A 64 12.55 7.40 -6.90
N GLN A 65 13.25 6.34 -6.51
CA GLN A 65 13.23 5.05 -7.21
C GLN A 65 11.82 4.42 -7.22
N ILE A 66 11.10 4.50 -6.09
CA ILE A 66 9.72 4.00 -5.99
C ILE A 66 8.79 4.82 -6.89
N ARG A 67 8.98 6.13 -6.96
CA ARG A 67 8.17 7.01 -7.82
C ARG A 67 8.35 6.65 -9.30
N GLU A 68 9.59 6.49 -9.75
CA GLU A 68 9.90 6.06 -11.11
C GLU A 68 9.26 4.68 -11.41
N THR A 69 9.36 3.74 -10.48
CA THR A 69 8.76 2.41 -10.62
C THR A 69 7.24 2.48 -10.78
N ILE A 70 6.57 3.31 -9.98
CA ILE A 70 5.11 3.49 -10.05
C ILE A 70 4.72 4.16 -11.37
N GLU A 71 5.45 5.19 -11.80
CA GLU A 71 5.18 5.90 -13.05
C GLU A 71 5.34 5.00 -14.28
N ALA A 72 6.39 4.17 -14.30
CA ALA A 72 6.61 3.18 -15.34
C ALA A 72 5.48 2.13 -15.35
N ALA A 73 5.03 1.65 -14.19
CA ALA A 73 3.93 0.69 -14.08
C ALA A 73 2.59 1.27 -14.56
N VAL A 74 2.29 2.52 -14.21
CA VAL A 74 1.09 3.23 -14.69
C VAL A 74 1.15 3.42 -16.21
N THR A 75 2.29 3.88 -16.73
CA THR A 75 2.49 4.06 -18.18
C THR A 75 2.28 2.76 -18.93
N PHE A 76 2.84 1.65 -18.43
CA PHE A 76 2.65 0.33 -19.01
C PHE A 76 1.18 -0.10 -18.98
N ALA A 77 0.49 0.09 -17.87
CA ALA A 77 -0.92 -0.27 -17.73
C ALA A 77 -1.83 0.54 -18.66
N GLU A 78 -1.59 1.84 -18.81
CA GLU A 78 -2.37 2.73 -19.69
C GLU A 78 -2.09 2.49 -21.18
N ALA A 79 -0.88 2.08 -21.54
CA ALA A 79 -0.50 1.75 -22.91
C ALA A 79 -0.84 0.32 -23.33
N SER A 80 -1.24 -0.53 -22.38
CA SER A 80 -1.63 -1.91 -22.67
C SER A 80 -2.94 -1.94 -23.47
N PRO A 81 -3.06 -2.80 -24.49
CA PRO A 81 -4.32 -2.94 -25.21
C PRO A 81 -5.41 -3.48 -24.30
N ASP A 82 -6.66 -3.16 -24.63
CA ASP A 82 -7.81 -3.85 -24.05
C ASP A 82 -7.72 -5.37 -24.35
N PRO A 83 -8.23 -6.23 -23.45
CA PRO A 83 -8.26 -7.67 -23.68
C PRO A 83 -9.14 -8.01 -24.89
N ASP A 84 -8.80 -9.09 -25.60
CA ASP A 84 -9.62 -9.59 -26.70
C ASP A 84 -10.96 -10.10 -26.15
N PRO A 85 -12.12 -9.61 -26.63
CA PRO A 85 -13.42 -10.12 -26.21
C PRO A 85 -13.60 -11.63 -26.37
N ASP A 86 -12.86 -12.27 -27.30
CA ASP A 86 -12.91 -13.73 -27.51
C ASP A 86 -12.29 -14.50 -26.32
N GLU A 87 -11.43 -13.87 -25.52
CA GLU A 87 -10.81 -14.45 -24.32
C GLU A 87 -11.73 -14.43 -23.09
N ILE A 88 -12.97 -13.91 -23.19
CA ILE A 88 -13.88 -13.74 -22.05
C ILE A 88 -14.21 -15.05 -21.30
N LEU A 89 -14.13 -16.20 -21.98
CA LEU A 89 -14.41 -17.52 -21.40
C LEU A 89 -13.13 -18.25 -20.92
N GLU A 90 -11.95 -17.68 -21.13
CA GLU A 90 -10.70 -18.26 -20.64
C GLU A 90 -10.66 -18.25 -19.11
N GLY A 91 -10.08 -19.30 -18.51
CA GLY A 91 -10.00 -19.44 -17.04
C GLY A 91 -11.28 -19.93 -16.35
N VAL A 92 -12.36 -20.19 -17.09
CA VAL A 92 -13.59 -20.81 -16.54
C VAL A 92 -13.36 -22.29 -16.19
N TYR A 93 -12.63 -23.01 -17.03
CA TYR A 93 -12.15 -24.37 -16.79
C TYR A 93 -10.64 -24.43 -17.07
N ALA A 94 -9.98 -25.44 -16.50
CA ALA A 94 -8.56 -25.71 -16.71
C ALA A 94 -8.28 -26.47 -18.01
#